data_AF-A0A3P7KB65-F1
#
_entry.id   AF-A0A3P7KB65-F1
#
_cell.length_a   1.000
_cell.length_b   1.000
_cell.length_c   1.000
_cell.angle_alpha   90.00
_cell.angle_beta   90.00
_cell.angle_gamma   90.00
#
_symmetry.space_group_name_H-M   'P 1'
#
loop_
_entity.id
_entity.type
_entity.pdbx_description
1 polymer ?
#
loop_
_entity_poly.entity_id
_entity_poly.type
_entity_poly.pdbx_seq_one_letter_code
_entity_poly.pdbx_strand_id
1 'polypeptide(L)' 'MLELINQLDGFDPRGNIKVLMATNRPDTLDPALIRPGRLDRKIEFALPDLAGRAHILKIH' A
#
# COMPACT_ATOMS: atom_id res chain seq x y z
N MET A 1 -16.02 4.03 4.42
CA MET A 1 -14.75 4.47 3.80
C MET A 1 -14.35 5.86 4.30
N LEU A 2 -15.26 6.84 4.35
CA LEU A 2 -15.01 8.17 4.93
C LEU A 2 -14.38 8.15 6.33
N GLU A 3 -14.84 7.29 7.23
CA GLU A 3 -14.31 7.26 8.60
C GLU A 3 -12.83 6.83 8.68
N LEU A 4 -12.42 5.89 7.84
CA LEU A 4 -11.01 5.49 7.73
C LEU A 4 -10.15 6.66 7.25
N ILE A 5 -10.66 7.43 6.28
CA ILE A 5 -9.97 8.59 5.72
C ILE A 5 -9.82 9.70 6.76
N ASN A 6 -10.87 9.95 7.54
CA ASN A 6 -10.85 10.95 8.62
C ASN A 6 -9.84 10.58 9.70
N GLN A 7 -9.73 9.29 10.04
CA GLN A 7 -8.71 8.83 10.97
C GLN A 7 -7.29 8.98 10.39
N LEU A 8 -7.11 8.76 9.08
CA LEU A 8 -5.83 8.99 8.41
C LEU A 8 -5.39 10.46 8.43
N ASP A 9 -6.31 11.41 8.27
CA ASP A 9 -6.03 12.85 8.36
C ASP A 9 -5.72 13.31 9.79
N GLY A 10 -6.17 12.57 10.81
CA GLY A 10 -5.98 12.89 12.22
C GLY A 10 -4.61 12.50 12.79
N PHE A 11 -3.76 11.81 12.04
CA PHE A 11 -2.43 11.43 12.50
C PHE A 11 -1.42 12.55 12.28
N ASP A 12 -0.83 13.05 13.37
CA ASP A 12 0.34 13.96 13.32
C ASP A 12 1.50 13.26 12.58
N PRO A 13 2.25 13.95 11.69
CA PRO A 13 3.44 13.40 11.01
C PRO A 13 4.52 12.83 11.95
N ARG A 14 4.45 13.11 13.26
CA ARG A 14 5.29 12.50 14.31
C ARG A 14 4.84 11.09 14.74
N GLY A 15 3.75 10.56 14.18
CA GLY A 15 3.07 9.35 14.64
C GLY A 15 3.84 8.04 14.44
N ASN A 16 3.94 7.25 15.52
CA ASN A 16 4.46 5.87 15.57
C ASN A 16 3.62 4.84 14.80
N ILE A 17 2.68 5.28 13.97
CA ILE A 17 1.71 4.42 13.29
C ILE A 17 2.06 4.42 11.80
N LYS A 18 2.24 3.22 11.26
CA LYS A 18 2.43 2.98 9.83
C LYS A 18 1.26 2.15 9.34
N VAL A 19 0.64 2.60 8.24
CA VAL A 19 -0.46 1.89 7.61
C VAL A 19 0.05 1.24 6.34
N LEU A 20 -0.15 -0.07 6.22
CA LEU A 20 0.11 -0.85 5.01
C LEU A 20 -1.23 -1.21 4.38
N MET A 21 -1.36 -0.95 3.09
CA MET A 21 -2.55 -1.31 2.32
C MET A 21 -2.12 -2.14 1.10
N ALA A 22 -2.96 -3.09 0.70
CA ALA A 22 -2.77 -3.89 -0.49
C ALA A 22 -4.05 -3.85 -1.33
N THR A 23 -3.90 -3.67 -2.64
CA THR A 23 -5.01 -3.77 -3.60
C THR A 23 -4.51 -4.40 -4.90
N ASN A 24 -5.36 -5.22 -5.51
CA ASN A 24 -5.14 -5.74 -6.86
C ASN A 24 -5.84 -4.88 -7.94
N ARG A 25 -6.57 -3.83 -7.52
CA ARG A 25 -7.36 -2.95 -8.41
C ARG A 25 -7.17 -1.48 -8.01
N PRO A 26 -5.98 -0.88 -8.28
CA PRO A 26 -5.69 0.50 -7.90
C PRO A 26 -6.60 1.53 -8.59
N ASP A 27 -7.18 1.18 -9.73
CA ASP A 27 -8.15 1.97 -10.50
C ASP A 27 -9.48 2.20 -9.77
N THR A 28 -9.84 1.30 -8.85
CA THR A 28 -11.10 1.38 -8.09
C THR A 28 -10.97 2.15 -6.77
N LEU A 29 -9.76 2.61 -6.43
CA LEU A 29 -9.53 3.33 -5.17
C LEU A 29 -10.15 4.72 -5.20
N ASP A 30 -10.68 5.15 -4.05
CA ASP A 30 -11.10 6.52 -3.84
C ASP A 30 -9.89 7.47 -4.04
N PRO A 31 -9.96 8.45 -4.97
CA PRO A 31 -8.89 9.43 -5.19
C PRO A 31 -8.48 10.18 -3.93
N ALA A 32 -9.38 10.29 -2.95
CA ALA A 32 -9.10 10.88 -1.66
C ALA A 32 -7.96 10.14 -0.93
N LEU A 33 -7.87 8.81 -0.99
CA LEU A 33 -6.82 8.04 -0.33
C LEU A 33 -5.42 8.27 -0.92
N ILE A 34 -5.35 8.72 -2.18
CA ILE A 34 -4.11 8.88 -2.95
C ILE A 34 -3.49 10.27 -2.74
N ARG A 35 -4.18 11.18 -2.05
CA ARG A 35 -3.66 12.53 -1.79
C ARG A 35 -2.44 12.47 -0.85
N PRO A 36 -1.46 13.38 -1.03
CA PRO A 36 -0.32 13.50 -0.13
C PRO A 36 -0.77 13.65 1.33
N GLY A 37 -0.10 12.95 2.26
CA GLY A 37 -0.42 12.93 3.69
C GLY A 37 -1.27 11.73 4.15
N ARG A 38 -1.72 10.86 3.25
CA ARG A 38 -2.48 9.64 3.56
C ARG A 38 -1.72 8.38 3.16
N LEU A 39 -1.67 8.09 1.85
CA LEU A 39 -0.90 7.00 1.28
C LEU A 39 0.26 7.58 0.45
N ASP A 40 1.34 7.93 1.15
CA ASP A 40 2.47 8.63 0.53
C ASP A 40 3.30 7.75 -0.40
N ARG A 41 3.41 6.44 -0.06
CA ARG A 41 4.25 5.50 -0.80
C ARG A 41 3.41 4.46 -1.52
N LYS A 42 3.64 4.35 -2.82
CA LYS A 42 3.09 3.29 -3.67
C LYS A 42 4.22 2.34 -4.03
N ILE A 43 4.02 1.06 -3.75
CA ILE A 43 4.96 -0.01 -4.09
C ILE A 43 4.22 -0.93 -5.05
N GLU A 44 4.72 -1.04 -6.27
CA GLU A 44 4.16 -1.93 -7.28
C GLU A 44 4.78 -3.33 -7.14
N PHE A 45 3.91 -4.34 -7.13
CA PHE A 45 4.31 -5.74 -7.07
C PHE A 45 4.15 -6.35 -8.47
N ALA A 46 5.28 -6.49 -9.18
CA ALA A 46 5.32 -7.18 -10.46
C ALA A 46 5.39 -8.71 -10.28
N LEU A 47 5.11 -9.44 -11.37
CA LEU A 47 5.33 -10.89 -11.40
C LEU A 47 6.82 -11.22 -11.23
N PRO A 48 7.17 -12.29 -10.50
CA PRO A 48 8.56 -12.69 -10.34
C PRO A 48 9.16 -13.10 -11.68
N ASP A 49 10.40 -12.68 -11.90
CA ASP A 49 11.21 -13.06 -13.05
C ASP A 49 11.69 -14.52 -12.94
N LEU A 50 12.51 -14.97 -13.89
CA LEU A 50 13.00 -16.34 -13.90
C LEU A 50 13.80 -16.67 -12.63
N ALA A 51 14.65 -15.75 -12.19
CA ALA A 51 15.47 -15.91 -10.99
C ALA A 51 14.60 -15.96 -9.72
N GLY A 52 13.63 -15.06 -9.61
CA GLY A 52 12.67 -15.00 -8.51
C GLY A 52 11.83 -16.27 -8.42
N ARG A 53 11.31 -16.77 -9.55
CA ARG A 53 10.57 -18.06 -9.58
C ARG A 53 11.45 -19.22 -9.11
N ALA A 54 12.69 -19.30 -9.61
CA ALA A 54 13.62 -20.34 -9.19
C ALA A 54 13.95 -20.26 -7.69
N HIS A 55 14.00 -19.06 -7.12
CA HIS A 55 14.21 -18.86 -5.69
C HIS A 55 13.01 -19.31 -4.85
N ILE A 56 11.78 -18.93 -5.26
CA ILE A 56 10.55 -19.32 -4.58
C ILE A 56 10.41 -20.85 -4.51
N LEU A 57 10.73 -21.55 -5.61
CA LEU A 57 10.67 -23.01 -5.69
C LEU A 57 11.74 -23.73 -4.86
N LYS A 58 12.80 -23.05 -4.43
CA LYS A 58 13.84 -23.64 -3.56
C LYS A 58 13.48 -23.57 -2.07
N ILE A 59 12.51 -22.73 -1.70
CA ILE A 59 12.08 -22.54 -0.31
C ILE A 59 10.97 -23.55 0.07
N HIS A 60 10.32 -24.14 -0.93
CA HIS A 60 9.25 -25.14 -0.77
C HIS A 60 9.76 -26.53 -1.16
#